data_AF-A0A5N6UA69-F1
#
_entry.id   AF-A0A5N6UA69-F1
#
_cell.length_a   1.000
_cell.length_b   1.000
_cell.length_c   1.000
_cell.angle_alpha   90.00
_cell.angle_beta   90.00
_cell.angle_gamma   90.00
#
_symmetry.space_group_name_H-M   'P 1'
#
loop_
_entity.id
_entity.type
_entity.pdbx_description
1 polymer ?
#
loop_
_entity_poly.entity_id
_entity_poly.type
_entity_poly.pdbx_seq_one_letter_code
_entity_poly.pdbx_strand_id
1 'polypeptide(L)'
;MISTTSLCLPPPHTPRKNMGLAPYFSTVTSESVFRARFQAEKARPFSELHHVAASNWGRSHLLACRVLRREPVRQILPILSDYTIPSDVHPSSSDEIRAFLNGPDPTFTTQSEHYLVRRSNNVTTLGQIWAALATFVGSPDRRSRDLSGTPEGDEFDDDHYIEVEPRPTRFRCNSIQDNFLDSSRIQIGSSSPLHDSSQRTPSSLGYVDSDSHLLGVAPEDETLRLASCVIRHILYFAPPQDSLTEPTVVEFCDAKTRLAASTIVGQRSIVAIDDSSLCLRRQEPGRGFIAVKDRIALLEAKTQFQCLENGRPIISDSCLAQMVCEALAARLLDFVQGSHQSVIVINATQHYMCFLQFDISDEYILDFEDESSANFLHVSSTAWYDISQRSGREHVLANICAIMRLARA
;
A
#
# COMPACT_ATOMS: atom_id res chain seq x y z
N MET A 1 -50.21 -53.31 26.90
CA MET A 1 -48.95 -53.03 27.61
C MET A 1 -47.88 -53.81 26.84
N ILE A 2 -46.91 -53.26 26.11
CA ILE A 2 -46.08 -52.06 26.30
C ILE A 2 -45.84 -51.44 24.90
N SER A 3 -45.95 -50.11 24.81
CA SER A 3 -45.67 -49.33 23.60
C SER A 3 -44.18 -48.99 23.55
N THR A 4 -43.47 -49.36 22.49
CA THR A 4 -42.04 -49.06 22.29
C THR A 4 -41.89 -47.77 21.48
N THR A 5 -41.69 -46.66 22.19
CA THR A 5 -41.36 -45.35 21.61
C THR A 5 -39.87 -45.30 21.25
N SER A 6 -39.56 -45.22 19.96
CA SER A 6 -38.21 -44.98 19.44
C SER A 6 -37.81 -43.53 19.69
N LEU A 7 -36.85 -43.30 20.59
CA LEU A 7 -36.21 -42.00 20.83
C LEU A 7 -35.20 -41.73 19.72
N CYS A 8 -35.56 -40.85 18.77
CA CYS A 8 -34.61 -40.25 17.85
C CYS A 8 -33.70 -39.27 18.60
N LEU A 9 -32.40 -39.53 18.60
CA LEU A 9 -31.38 -38.58 19.03
C LEU A 9 -31.31 -37.39 18.07
N PRO A 10 -31.13 -36.14 18.56
CA PRO A 10 -30.92 -34.99 17.69
C PRO A 10 -29.54 -35.09 17.01
N PRO A 11 -29.40 -34.56 15.78
CA PRO A 11 -28.12 -34.59 15.09
C PRO A 11 -27.08 -33.73 15.83
N PRO A 12 -25.78 -34.08 15.75
CA PRO A 12 -24.74 -33.32 16.41
C PRO A 12 -24.70 -31.91 15.84
N HIS A 13 -24.80 -30.92 16.74
CA HIS A 13 -24.54 -29.52 16.45
C HIS A 13 -23.13 -29.40 15.86
N THR A 14 -23.02 -29.28 14.55
CA THR A 14 -21.82 -28.77 13.91
C THR A 14 -21.56 -27.37 14.45
N PRO A 15 -20.41 -27.11 15.09
CA PRO A 15 -20.07 -25.76 15.50
C PRO A 15 -20.01 -24.92 14.23
N ARG A 16 -20.84 -23.88 14.16
CA ARG A 16 -20.67 -22.79 13.19
C ARG A 16 -19.27 -22.23 13.46
N LYS A 17 -18.29 -22.65 12.67
CA LYS A 17 -17.09 -21.84 12.47
C LYS A 17 -17.59 -20.47 12.06
N ASN A 18 -17.27 -19.45 12.85
CA ASN A 18 -17.26 -18.08 12.36
C ASN A 18 -16.28 -18.07 11.18
N MET A 19 -16.77 -18.38 9.98
CA MET A 19 -16.08 -18.07 8.74
C MET A 19 -16.02 -16.55 8.71
N GLY A 20 -14.86 -15.98 9.07
CA GLY A 20 -14.56 -14.61 8.73
C GLY A 20 -14.89 -14.44 7.25
N LEU A 21 -15.75 -13.47 6.93
CA LEU A 21 -16.20 -13.25 5.56
C LEU A 21 -14.98 -13.07 4.67
N ALA A 22 -14.87 -13.89 3.63
CA ALA A 22 -13.73 -13.90 2.73
C ALA A 22 -13.44 -12.47 2.20
N PRO A 23 -12.15 -12.07 2.14
CA PRO A 23 -11.71 -10.73 1.74
C PRO A 23 -12.39 -10.23 0.46
N TYR A 24 -12.77 -8.96 0.42
CA TYR A 24 -13.53 -8.39 -0.70
C TYR A 24 -12.73 -8.48 -1.99
N PHE A 25 -11.45 -8.10 -1.90
CA PHE A 25 -10.54 -8.03 -3.03
C PHE A 25 -10.36 -9.38 -3.77
N SER A 26 -10.39 -10.51 -3.05
CA SER A 26 -10.25 -11.83 -3.67
C SER A 26 -11.56 -12.40 -4.21
N THR A 27 -12.71 -11.88 -3.79
CA THR A 27 -14.00 -12.55 -4.00
C THR A 27 -14.99 -11.82 -4.87
N VAL A 28 -14.99 -10.48 -4.88
CA VAL A 28 -15.99 -9.69 -5.63
C VAL A 28 -15.46 -9.36 -7.03
N THR A 29 -15.55 -10.35 -7.91
CA THR A 29 -14.96 -10.31 -9.26
C THR A 29 -15.97 -10.21 -10.41
N SER A 30 -17.27 -10.25 -10.11
CA SER A 30 -18.34 -10.14 -11.09
C SER A 30 -19.56 -9.45 -10.50
N GLU A 31 -20.41 -8.89 -11.36
CA GLU A 31 -21.65 -8.24 -10.95
C GLU A 31 -22.59 -9.18 -10.18
N SER A 32 -22.69 -10.44 -10.57
CA SER A 32 -23.56 -11.41 -9.91
C SER A 32 -23.11 -11.67 -8.47
N VAL A 33 -21.80 -11.83 -8.25
CA VAL A 33 -21.22 -11.98 -6.91
C VAL A 33 -21.39 -10.69 -6.10
N PHE A 34 -21.17 -9.53 -6.72
CA PHE A 34 -21.43 -8.24 -6.10
C PHE A 34 -22.88 -8.12 -5.63
N ARG A 35 -23.87 -8.36 -6.50
CA ARG A 35 -25.30 -8.26 -6.17
C ARG A 35 -25.67 -9.22 -5.04
N ALA A 36 -25.16 -10.45 -5.09
CA ALA A 36 -25.38 -11.43 -4.03
C ALA A 36 -24.81 -10.95 -2.68
N ARG A 37 -23.60 -10.38 -2.67
CA ARG A 37 -22.98 -9.82 -1.46
C ARG A 37 -23.70 -8.57 -0.96
N PHE A 38 -24.05 -7.64 -1.85
CA PHE A 38 -24.78 -6.42 -1.53
C PHE A 38 -26.08 -6.75 -0.77
N GLN A 39 -26.82 -7.76 -1.26
CA GLN A 39 -28.03 -8.26 -0.59
C GLN A 39 -27.73 -8.99 0.73
N ALA A 40 -26.78 -9.92 0.73
CA ALA A 40 -26.45 -10.73 1.90
C ALA A 40 -25.93 -9.89 3.09
N GLU A 41 -25.15 -8.84 2.78
CA GLU A 41 -24.56 -7.94 3.76
C GLU A 41 -25.47 -6.74 4.10
N LYS A 42 -26.67 -6.67 3.51
CA LYS A 42 -27.61 -5.54 3.66
C LYS A 42 -26.92 -4.20 3.43
N ALA A 43 -26.11 -4.14 2.39
CA ALA A 43 -25.36 -2.95 2.03
C ALA A 43 -26.31 -1.81 1.64
N ARG A 44 -25.80 -0.60 1.79
CA ARG A 44 -26.53 0.64 1.54
C ARG A 44 -25.87 1.42 0.41
N PRO A 45 -26.63 2.21 -0.36
CA PRO A 45 -26.05 3.12 -1.34
C PRO A 45 -25.19 4.18 -0.65
N PHE A 46 -24.29 4.79 -1.42
CA PHE A 46 -23.36 5.80 -0.88
C PHE A 46 -24.07 6.98 -0.23
N SER A 47 -25.21 7.40 -0.79
CA SER A 47 -26.10 8.45 -0.30
C SER A 47 -26.58 8.23 1.15
N GLU A 48 -26.63 6.99 1.63
CA GLU A 48 -27.08 6.63 2.97
C GLU A 48 -25.92 6.40 3.97
N LEU A 49 -24.68 6.34 3.51
CA LEU A 49 -23.53 6.14 4.39
C LEU A 49 -23.19 7.42 5.17
N HIS A 50 -22.66 7.26 6.38
CA HIS A 50 -22.15 8.38 7.17
C HIS A 50 -20.89 8.98 6.51
N HIS A 51 -20.75 10.30 6.62
CA HIS A 51 -19.53 10.96 6.18
C HIS A 51 -18.40 10.68 7.18
N VAL A 52 -17.39 9.94 6.73
CA VAL A 52 -16.21 9.57 7.52
C VAL A 52 -14.95 9.79 6.69
N ALA A 53 -13.82 10.01 7.37
CA ALA A 53 -12.52 10.12 6.72
C ALA A 53 -12.16 8.85 5.93
N ALA A 54 -11.41 8.99 4.84
CA ALA A 54 -10.95 7.87 4.00
C ALA A 54 -10.31 6.73 4.81
N SER A 55 -9.54 7.06 5.85
CA SER A 55 -8.90 6.06 6.72
C SER A 55 -9.88 5.13 7.43
N ASN A 56 -11.13 5.55 7.60
CA ASN A 56 -12.22 4.78 8.20
C ASN A 56 -13.13 4.10 7.17
N TRP A 57 -12.82 4.21 5.87
CA TRP A 57 -13.53 3.47 4.83
C TRP A 57 -13.22 1.98 4.95
N GLY A 58 -14.17 1.14 4.53
CA GLY A 58 -14.06 -0.31 4.62
C GLY A 58 -15.08 -0.99 3.72
N ARG A 59 -15.43 -2.25 4.03
CA ARG A 59 -16.28 -3.08 3.16
C ARG A 59 -17.62 -2.44 2.77
N SER A 60 -18.29 -1.76 3.71
CA SER A 60 -19.55 -1.06 3.41
C SER A 60 -19.37 0.03 2.33
N HIS A 61 -18.24 0.71 2.34
CA HIS A 61 -17.90 1.75 1.36
C HIS A 61 -17.54 1.13 0.01
N LEU A 62 -16.84 -0.02 -0.02
CA LEU A 62 -16.58 -0.77 -1.26
C LEU A 62 -17.87 -1.20 -1.96
N LEU A 63 -18.85 -1.69 -1.17
CA LEU A 63 -20.16 -2.05 -1.67
C LEU A 63 -20.94 -0.82 -2.15
N ALA A 64 -20.95 0.26 -1.36
CA ALA A 64 -21.62 1.51 -1.75
C ALA A 64 -21.01 2.16 -3.01
N CYS A 65 -19.70 2.05 -3.20
CA CYS A 65 -18.98 2.50 -4.38
C CYS A 65 -18.98 1.49 -5.53
N ARG A 66 -19.78 0.41 -5.45
CA ARG A 66 -19.95 -0.56 -6.54
C ARG A 66 -18.61 -1.03 -7.13
N VAL A 67 -17.69 -1.40 -6.24
CA VAL A 67 -16.31 -1.76 -6.63
C VAL A 67 -16.28 -3.21 -7.13
N LEU A 68 -15.82 -3.43 -8.35
CA LEU A 68 -15.57 -4.74 -8.94
C LEU A 68 -14.10 -4.95 -9.23
N ARG A 69 -13.55 -6.03 -8.71
CA ARG A 69 -12.16 -6.41 -8.98
C ARG A 69 -12.06 -7.23 -10.26
N ARG A 70 -11.29 -6.78 -11.23
CA ARG A 70 -10.96 -7.57 -12.43
C ARG A 70 -9.88 -8.60 -12.12
N GLU A 71 -9.80 -9.62 -12.95
CA GLU A 71 -8.79 -10.67 -12.83
C GLU A 71 -7.37 -10.04 -12.79
N PRO A 72 -6.48 -10.48 -11.88
CA PRO A 72 -5.19 -9.82 -11.70
C PRO A 72 -4.32 -10.04 -12.93
N VAL A 73 -3.70 -8.96 -13.39
CA VAL A 73 -2.71 -9.03 -14.46
C VAL A 73 -1.35 -9.30 -13.83
N ARG A 74 -0.57 -10.23 -14.37
CA ARG A 74 0.60 -10.73 -13.64
C ARG A 74 1.81 -9.79 -13.62
N GLN A 75 1.90 -8.86 -14.57
CA GLN A 75 3.15 -8.13 -14.83
C GLN A 75 2.96 -6.62 -15.04
N ILE A 76 1.95 -6.20 -15.79
CA ILE A 76 1.75 -4.81 -16.20
C ILE A 76 0.26 -4.48 -16.11
N LEU A 77 -0.09 -3.27 -15.68
CA LEU A 77 -1.47 -2.81 -15.69
C LEU A 77 -2.04 -2.72 -17.12
N PRO A 78 -3.33 -3.04 -17.35
CA PRO A 78 -3.94 -2.95 -18.68
C PRO A 78 -3.70 -1.61 -19.39
N ILE A 79 -3.89 -0.48 -18.70
CA ILE A 79 -3.67 0.88 -19.27
C ILE A 79 -2.21 1.14 -19.68
N LEU A 80 -1.27 0.37 -19.14
CA LEU A 80 0.16 0.53 -19.39
C LEU A 80 0.67 -0.37 -20.51
N SER A 81 -0.15 -1.31 -21.01
CA SER A 81 0.28 -2.35 -21.95
C SER A 81 0.93 -1.78 -23.22
N ASP A 82 0.29 -0.78 -23.84
CA ASP A 82 0.78 -0.11 -25.05
C ASP A 82 2.02 0.77 -24.82
N TYR A 83 2.39 1.01 -23.56
CA TYR A 83 3.49 1.87 -23.14
C TYR A 83 4.70 1.08 -22.62
N THR A 84 4.66 -0.25 -22.70
CA THR A 84 5.78 -1.10 -22.32
C THR A 84 6.77 -1.28 -23.46
N ILE A 85 8.06 -1.19 -23.14
CA ILE A 85 9.13 -1.48 -24.09
C ILE A 85 10.05 -2.55 -23.48
N PRO A 86 10.24 -3.70 -24.14
CA PRO A 86 11.10 -4.78 -23.61
C PRO A 86 12.54 -4.34 -23.32
N SER A 87 13.04 -3.30 -23.99
CA SER A 87 14.38 -2.77 -23.78
C SER A 87 14.58 -2.13 -22.40
N ASP A 88 13.51 -1.78 -21.69
CA ASP A 88 13.59 -1.13 -20.38
C ASP A 88 14.30 -2.01 -19.34
N VAL A 89 14.11 -3.32 -19.44
CA VAL A 89 14.70 -4.32 -18.54
C VAL A 89 15.97 -4.95 -19.13
N HIS A 90 16.43 -4.51 -20.31
CA HIS A 90 17.57 -5.10 -20.99
C HIS A 90 18.92 -4.49 -20.56
N PRO A 91 20.05 -5.20 -20.81
CA PRO A 91 21.41 -4.74 -20.46
C PRO A 91 21.82 -3.41 -21.11
N SER A 92 21.15 -3.00 -22.18
CA SER A 92 21.34 -1.71 -22.86
C SER A 92 20.76 -0.51 -22.11
N SER A 93 20.10 -0.73 -20.98
CA SER A 93 19.74 0.33 -20.03
C SER A 93 20.99 1.02 -19.47
N SER A 94 20.80 2.22 -18.90
CA SER A 94 21.83 2.97 -18.19
C SER A 94 22.54 2.11 -17.14
N ASP A 95 23.80 2.43 -16.85
CA ASP A 95 24.61 1.67 -15.88
C ASP A 95 23.97 1.67 -14.48
N GLU A 96 23.26 2.74 -14.14
CA GLU A 96 22.49 2.92 -12.93
C GLU A 96 21.31 1.94 -12.84
N ILE A 97 20.50 1.84 -13.89
CA ILE A 97 19.37 0.90 -13.92
C ILE A 97 19.89 -0.53 -13.91
N ARG A 98 20.99 -0.82 -14.62
CA ARG A 98 21.61 -2.14 -14.57
C ARG A 98 22.09 -2.48 -13.15
N ALA A 99 22.69 -1.53 -12.45
CA ALA A 99 23.10 -1.70 -11.06
C ALA A 99 21.91 -1.89 -10.11
N PHE A 100 20.81 -1.15 -10.31
CA PHE A 100 19.56 -1.35 -9.59
C PHE A 100 19.02 -2.77 -9.78
N LEU A 101 18.94 -3.25 -11.02
CA LEU A 101 18.44 -4.59 -11.34
C LEU A 101 19.35 -5.70 -10.76
N ASN A 102 20.67 -5.52 -10.80
CA ASN A 102 21.62 -6.46 -10.20
C ASN A 102 21.47 -6.58 -8.68
N GLY A 103 21.03 -5.50 -8.01
CA GLY A 103 20.80 -5.50 -6.57
C GLY A 103 22.06 -5.19 -5.75
N PRO A 104 21.92 -5.15 -4.42
CA PRO A 104 23.02 -4.81 -3.52
C PRO A 104 24.02 -5.96 -3.35
N ASP A 105 25.23 -5.61 -2.89
CA ASP A 105 26.16 -6.59 -2.33
C ASP A 105 25.55 -7.30 -1.11
N PRO A 106 25.74 -8.61 -0.90
CA PRO A 106 25.13 -9.35 0.21
C PRO A 106 25.36 -8.77 1.60
N THR A 107 26.45 -8.01 1.80
CA THR A 107 26.77 -7.38 3.09
C THR A 107 25.98 -6.10 3.38
N PHE A 108 25.15 -5.62 2.44
CA PHE A 108 24.48 -4.32 2.57
C PHE A 108 23.63 -4.17 3.84
N THR A 109 23.04 -5.27 4.31
CA THR A 109 22.18 -5.29 5.51
C THR A 109 22.94 -4.96 6.79
N THR A 110 24.27 -5.06 6.80
CA THR A 110 25.11 -4.73 7.96
C THR A 110 25.80 -3.37 7.82
N GLN A 111 25.70 -2.70 6.67
CA GLN A 111 26.39 -1.42 6.40
C GLN A 111 25.52 -0.21 6.77
N SER A 112 26.15 0.91 7.13
CA SER A 112 25.44 2.18 7.32
C SER A 112 25.10 2.80 5.96
N GLU A 113 24.07 3.65 5.92
CA GLU A 113 23.72 4.40 4.71
C GLU A 113 24.90 5.22 4.19
N HIS A 114 25.61 5.92 5.09
CA HIS A 114 26.80 6.69 4.74
C HIS A 114 27.83 5.83 4.00
N TYR A 115 28.07 4.61 4.49
CA TYR A 115 29.00 3.69 3.86
C TYR A 115 28.47 3.19 2.52
N LEU A 116 27.20 2.83 2.43
CA LEU A 116 26.57 2.36 1.18
C LEU A 116 26.64 3.43 0.08
N VAL A 117 26.32 4.68 0.42
CA VAL A 117 26.39 5.83 -0.51
C VAL A 117 27.83 6.13 -0.94
N ARG A 118 28.81 6.01 -0.04
CA ARG A 118 30.22 6.30 -0.34
C ARG A 118 30.94 5.16 -1.08
N ARG A 119 30.58 3.91 -0.78
CA ARG A 119 31.23 2.71 -1.33
C ARG A 119 30.62 2.27 -2.64
N SER A 120 29.33 2.52 -2.86
CA SER A 120 28.79 2.31 -4.19
C SER A 120 29.59 3.20 -5.14
N ASN A 121 30.39 2.61 -6.02
CA ASN A 121 30.97 3.31 -7.17
C ASN A 121 29.88 3.84 -8.14
N ASN A 122 28.63 3.86 -7.69
CA ASN A 122 27.42 4.18 -8.41
C ASN A 122 26.75 5.39 -7.72
N VAL A 123 25.72 5.90 -8.37
CA VAL A 123 24.94 7.07 -7.93
C VAL A 123 24.38 6.94 -6.50
N THR A 124 24.44 8.04 -5.75
CA THR A 124 23.90 8.23 -4.38
C THR A 124 22.55 7.55 -4.12
N THR A 125 21.65 7.59 -5.10
CA THR A 125 20.29 7.04 -5.01
C THR A 125 20.27 5.53 -4.79
N LEU A 126 21.24 4.76 -5.33
CA LEU A 126 21.34 3.32 -5.08
C LEU A 126 21.71 3.02 -3.63
N GLY A 127 22.68 3.75 -3.07
CA GLY A 127 23.06 3.61 -1.67
C GLY A 127 21.87 3.88 -0.73
N GLN A 128 21.04 4.86 -1.06
CA GLN A 128 19.81 5.18 -0.32
C GLN A 128 18.75 4.08 -0.43
N ILE A 129 18.52 3.51 -1.63
CA ILE A 129 17.61 2.36 -1.81
C ILE A 129 18.05 1.20 -0.93
N TRP A 130 19.34 0.84 -0.98
CA TRP A 130 19.85 -0.31 -0.23
C TRP A 130 19.85 -0.08 1.27
N ALA A 131 20.10 1.15 1.72
CA ALA A 131 19.95 1.52 3.13
C ALA A 131 18.50 1.38 3.59
N ALA A 132 17.53 1.88 2.83
CA ALA A 132 16.10 1.76 3.15
C ALA A 132 15.62 0.30 3.11
N LEU A 133 16.09 -0.49 2.13
CA LEU A 133 15.76 -1.91 2.02
C LEU A 133 16.32 -2.72 3.21
N ALA A 134 17.51 -2.35 3.71
CA ALA A 134 18.13 -3.01 4.85
C ALA A 134 17.30 -2.88 6.15
N THR A 135 16.41 -1.88 6.27
CA THR A 135 15.47 -1.75 7.39
C THR A 135 14.49 -2.95 7.44
N PHE A 136 14.12 -3.50 6.28
CA PHE A 136 13.16 -4.59 6.17
C PHE A 136 13.80 -5.98 6.13
N VAL A 137 14.97 -6.09 5.48
CA VAL A 137 15.64 -7.38 5.24
C VAL A 137 16.76 -7.66 6.28
N GLY A 138 17.20 -6.65 7.03
CA GLY A 138 18.28 -6.75 8.00
C GLY A 138 17.89 -7.29 9.38
N SER A 139 18.87 -7.38 10.28
CA SER A 139 18.68 -7.86 11.66
C SER A 139 17.58 -7.08 12.40
N PRO A 140 16.74 -7.74 13.22
CA PRO A 140 15.75 -7.08 14.08
C PRO A 140 16.33 -5.96 14.95
N ASP A 141 17.61 -6.04 15.34
CA ASP A 141 18.29 -5.02 16.16
C ASP A 141 18.29 -3.63 15.53
N ARG A 142 18.22 -3.55 14.19
CA ARG A 142 18.10 -2.27 13.47
C ARG A 142 16.71 -1.63 13.61
N ARG A 143 15.68 -2.44 13.89
CA ARG A 143 14.28 -2.02 13.98
C ARG A 143 13.87 -1.65 15.40
N SER A 144 14.62 -2.12 16.41
CA SER A 144 14.21 -2.02 17.82
C SER A 144 14.65 -0.74 18.54
N ARG A 145 15.44 0.14 17.89
CA ARG A 145 16.10 1.27 18.59
C ARG A 145 15.20 2.46 18.92
N ASP A 146 14.00 2.52 18.32
CA ASP A 146 13.06 3.64 18.54
C ASP A 146 11.93 3.33 19.53
N LEU A 147 11.85 2.09 20.05
CA LEU A 147 10.82 1.69 21.02
C LEU A 147 11.33 1.50 22.46
N SER A 148 12.64 1.46 22.69
CA SER A 148 13.25 1.31 24.03
C SER A 148 13.48 2.67 24.71
N GLY A 149 12.40 3.44 24.89
CA GLY A 149 12.39 4.70 25.63
C GLY A 149 11.71 4.61 27.01
N THR A 150 11.62 3.41 27.59
CA THR A 150 11.10 3.19 28.93
C THR A 150 12.25 2.69 29.82
N PRO A 151 12.78 3.51 30.74
CA PRO A 151 13.66 3.00 31.78
C PRO A 151 12.79 2.39 32.88
N GLU A 152 12.72 1.06 32.93
CA GLU A 152 12.43 0.37 34.19
C GLU A 152 13.74 0.31 34.99
N GLY A 153 13.69 0.81 36.24
CA GLY A 153 14.73 0.64 37.27
C GLY A 153 14.94 -0.83 37.62
N ASP A 154 15.95 -1.25 38.36
CA ASP A 154 16.83 -0.67 39.38
C ASP A 154 18.16 -1.46 39.30
N GLU A 155 19.34 -1.14 39.84
CA GLU A 155 19.82 -0.35 40.96
C GLU A 155 21.37 -0.44 40.82
N PHE A 156 22.14 0.66 40.87
CA PHE A 156 23.50 0.72 41.46
C PHE A 156 24.04 2.17 41.43
N ASP A 157 24.38 2.66 42.62
CA ASP A 157 25.10 3.90 42.96
C ASP A 157 26.31 4.20 42.04
N ASP A 158 26.49 5.46 41.62
CA ASP A 158 27.31 6.47 42.33
C ASP A 158 27.62 7.68 41.42
N ASP A 159 27.82 8.83 42.04
CA ASP A 159 27.93 10.21 41.54
C ASP A 159 28.60 10.49 40.16
N HIS A 160 27.94 11.28 39.30
CA HIS A 160 28.56 12.46 38.63
C HIS A 160 27.54 13.33 37.84
N TYR A 161 27.50 14.61 38.18
CA TYR A 161 26.77 15.71 37.53
C TYR A 161 27.14 15.91 36.06
N ILE A 162 26.17 15.84 35.13
CA ILE A 162 26.13 16.66 33.90
C ILE A 162 24.65 17.01 33.56
N GLU A 163 24.32 18.30 33.57
CA GLU A 163 23.07 18.86 33.06
C GLU A 163 22.93 18.61 31.55
N VAL A 164 21.84 17.96 31.14
CA VAL A 164 21.36 17.96 29.75
C VAL A 164 19.92 18.44 29.76
N GLU A 165 19.69 19.63 29.20
CA GLU A 165 18.35 20.21 29.02
C GLU A 165 17.44 19.28 28.20
N PRO A 166 16.22 18.96 28.68
CA PRO A 166 15.24 18.23 27.89
C PRO A 166 14.47 19.14 26.93
N ARG A 167 14.37 18.73 25.66
CA ARG A 167 13.47 19.30 24.65
C ARG A 167 12.01 19.31 25.16
N PRO A 168 11.21 20.33 24.81
CA PRO A 168 9.86 20.48 25.36
C PRO A 168 8.87 19.46 24.75
N THR A 169 8.50 18.46 25.53
CA THR A 169 7.34 17.59 25.29
C THR A 169 6.05 18.34 25.61
N ARG A 170 5.08 18.35 24.68
CA ARG A 170 3.74 18.92 24.91
C ARG A 170 3.06 18.20 26.09
N PHE A 171 2.56 18.97 27.05
CA PHE A 171 1.71 18.49 28.13
C PHE A 171 0.44 17.82 27.56
N ARG A 172 0.30 16.50 27.77
CA ARG A 172 -0.99 15.80 27.64
C ARG A 172 -1.80 16.08 28.91
N CYS A 173 -2.93 16.76 28.75
CA CYS A 173 -3.90 16.94 29.82
C CYS A 173 -4.67 15.63 29.99
N ASN A 174 -4.34 14.82 31.00
CA ASN A 174 -5.11 13.63 31.34
C ASN A 174 -6.40 14.05 32.04
N SER A 175 -7.54 13.84 31.39
CA SER A 175 -8.83 13.86 32.07
C SER A 175 -8.92 12.63 32.99
N ILE A 176 -8.88 12.85 34.30
CA ILE A 176 -9.17 11.83 35.30
C ILE A 176 -10.64 11.43 35.15
N GLN A 177 -10.92 10.18 34.76
CA GLN A 177 -12.23 9.56 34.88
C GLN A 177 -12.13 8.49 35.97
N ASP A 178 -12.63 8.83 37.17
CA ASP A 178 -12.82 7.83 38.22
C ASP A 178 -13.86 6.80 37.75
N ASN A 179 -13.57 5.51 38.01
CA ASN A 179 -14.38 4.31 37.77
C ASN A 179 -13.99 3.38 36.60
N PHE A 180 -12.79 3.48 36.03
CA PHE A 180 -12.28 2.43 35.13
C PHE A 180 -11.52 1.35 35.91
N LEU A 181 -11.95 0.09 35.74
CA LEU A 181 -11.30 -1.09 36.31
C LEU A 181 -10.01 -1.41 35.56
N ASP A 182 -8.94 -1.63 36.34
CA ASP A 182 -7.60 -1.96 35.87
C ASP A 182 -7.55 -3.32 35.13
N SER A 183 -7.02 -3.31 33.91
CA SER A 183 -6.90 -4.47 33.02
C SER A 183 -5.79 -5.45 33.44
N SER A 184 -4.95 -5.07 34.40
CA SER A 184 -3.87 -5.91 34.95
C SER A 184 -4.34 -7.20 35.62
N ARG A 185 -5.67 -7.37 35.80
CA ARG A 185 -6.29 -8.54 36.45
C ARG A 185 -6.82 -9.61 35.49
N ILE A 186 -6.59 -9.49 34.19
CA ILE A 186 -7.02 -10.50 33.22
C ILE A 186 -5.89 -11.51 32.99
N GLN A 187 -6.06 -12.72 33.52
CA GLN A 187 -5.12 -13.83 33.38
C GLN A 187 -5.52 -14.70 32.17
N ILE A 188 -4.70 -14.70 31.11
CA ILE A 188 -4.91 -15.52 29.91
C ILE A 188 -3.79 -16.56 29.84
N GLY A 189 -4.17 -17.83 29.97
CA GLY A 189 -3.26 -18.98 29.96
C GLY A 189 -2.65 -19.21 28.58
N SER A 190 -1.35 -19.50 28.57
CA SER A 190 -0.53 -19.83 27.42
C SER A 190 -0.52 -21.34 27.13
N SER A 191 -0.42 -21.68 25.85
CA SER A 191 0.04 -23.01 25.41
C SER A 191 0.70 -22.93 24.04
N SER A 192 1.97 -23.33 23.97
CA SER A 192 2.77 -23.55 22.76
C SER A 192 2.52 -24.94 22.18
N PRO A 193 2.90 -25.16 20.90
CA PRO A 193 3.69 -26.36 20.62
C PRO A 193 4.87 -26.13 19.67
N LEU A 194 5.89 -26.97 19.88
CA LEU A 194 7.12 -27.18 19.12
C LEU A 194 6.88 -28.12 17.92
N HIS A 195 7.58 -27.88 16.80
CA HIS A 195 8.62 -28.75 16.19
C HIS A 195 8.65 -28.76 14.64
N ASP A 196 9.86 -28.55 14.10
CA ASP A 196 10.51 -29.02 12.84
C ASP A 196 9.69 -29.59 11.66
N SER A 197 9.96 -29.12 10.45
CA SER A 197 11.13 -29.49 9.62
C SER A 197 10.90 -29.18 8.13
N SER A 198 12.01 -28.91 7.47
CA SER A 198 12.23 -28.42 6.11
C SER A 198 11.69 -29.28 4.95
N GLN A 199 11.28 -28.61 3.86
CA GLN A 199 11.68 -28.97 2.49
C GLN A 199 11.72 -27.73 1.59
N ARG A 200 12.91 -27.43 1.06
CA ARG A 200 13.19 -26.35 0.10
C ARG A 200 12.92 -26.83 -1.33
N THR A 201 12.10 -26.07 -2.07
CA THR A 201 12.14 -25.95 -3.54
C THR A 201 11.60 -24.55 -3.92
N PRO A 202 11.98 -23.99 -5.09
CA PRO A 202 12.12 -22.55 -5.28
C PRO A 202 10.79 -21.89 -5.66
N SER A 203 10.23 -21.06 -4.78
CA SER A 203 9.01 -20.31 -5.09
C SER A 203 9.32 -18.85 -5.40
N SER A 204 9.45 -18.56 -6.69
CA SER A 204 9.01 -17.28 -7.24
C SER A 204 7.48 -17.21 -7.07
N LEU A 205 6.98 -16.07 -6.59
CA LEU A 205 5.57 -15.71 -6.34
C LEU A 205 5.07 -15.90 -4.88
N GLY A 206 5.49 -14.98 -4.00
CA GLY A 206 4.58 -14.30 -3.08
C GLY A 206 4.24 -14.97 -1.75
N TYR A 207 5.01 -15.95 -1.29
CA TYR A 207 4.84 -16.45 0.08
C TYR A 207 5.55 -15.50 1.07
N VAL A 208 4.78 -14.91 1.99
CA VAL A 208 5.28 -14.10 3.10
C VAL A 208 5.21 -14.95 4.36
N ASP A 209 6.33 -15.09 5.05
CA ASP A 209 6.35 -15.76 6.34
C ASP A 209 5.63 -14.91 7.41
N SER A 210 4.50 -15.43 7.92
CA SER A 210 3.61 -14.72 8.84
C SER A 210 4.31 -14.24 10.12
N ASP A 211 5.28 -15.00 10.62
CA ASP A 211 5.98 -14.66 11.86
C ASP A 211 7.00 -13.53 11.63
N SER A 212 7.74 -13.58 10.51
CA SER A 212 8.62 -12.48 10.09
C SER A 212 7.89 -11.17 9.81
N HIS A 213 6.63 -11.27 9.40
CA HIS A 213 5.75 -10.14 9.07
C HIS A 213 5.26 -9.40 10.32
N LEU A 214 4.89 -10.14 11.38
CA LEU A 214 4.39 -9.58 12.65
C LEU A 214 5.50 -9.00 13.54
N LEU A 215 6.70 -9.59 13.54
CA LEU A 215 7.84 -9.17 14.37
C LEU A 215 8.61 -7.96 13.80
N GLY A 216 8.21 -7.46 12.63
CA GLY A 216 9.02 -6.56 11.81
C GLY A 216 8.35 -5.24 11.42
N VAL A 217 7.38 -4.75 12.19
CA VAL A 217 6.62 -3.52 11.87
C VAL A 217 7.54 -2.29 11.91
N ALA A 218 8.17 -1.98 10.79
CA ALA A 218 8.79 -0.68 10.59
C ALA A 218 7.69 0.40 10.42
N PRO A 219 7.98 1.66 10.77
CA PRO A 219 7.05 2.77 10.53
C PRO A 219 6.60 2.84 9.07
N GLU A 220 5.40 3.36 8.83
CA GLU A 220 4.86 3.57 7.48
C GLU A 220 5.81 4.45 6.66
N ASP A 221 6.42 5.43 7.34
CA ASP A 221 7.43 6.33 6.80
C ASP A 221 8.64 5.59 6.22
N GLU A 222 9.04 4.43 6.77
CA GLU A 222 10.13 3.63 6.20
C GLU A 222 9.70 2.93 4.90
N THR A 223 8.43 2.51 4.80
CA THR A 223 7.88 1.93 3.57
C THR A 223 7.80 3.00 2.50
N LEU A 224 7.28 4.18 2.85
CA LEU A 224 7.23 5.34 1.98
C LEU A 224 8.63 5.76 1.53
N ARG A 225 9.60 5.80 2.45
CA ARG A 225 11.01 6.11 2.14
C ARG A 225 11.59 5.15 1.12
N LEU A 226 11.47 3.84 1.33
CA LEU A 226 11.97 2.84 0.36
C LEU A 226 11.30 3.03 -1.00
N ALA A 227 9.98 3.17 -1.02
CA ALA A 227 9.23 3.37 -2.25
C ALA A 227 9.69 4.61 -3.01
N SER A 228 9.81 5.71 -2.29
CA SER A 228 10.26 7.00 -2.78
C SER A 228 11.68 6.96 -3.35
N CYS A 229 12.62 6.27 -2.69
CA CYS A 229 13.97 6.05 -3.20
C CYS A 229 13.99 5.23 -4.50
N VAL A 230 13.23 4.12 -4.56
CA VAL A 230 13.13 3.26 -5.75
C VAL A 230 12.54 4.03 -6.93
N ILE A 231 11.40 4.69 -6.71
CA ILE A 231 10.69 5.42 -7.76
C ILE A 231 11.57 6.53 -8.32
N ARG A 232 12.20 7.36 -7.46
CA ARG A 232 13.11 8.42 -7.94
C ARG A 232 14.27 7.89 -8.75
N HIS A 233 14.91 6.82 -8.29
CA HIS A 233 16.02 6.24 -9.03
C HIS A 233 15.59 5.86 -10.45
N ILE A 234 14.40 5.26 -10.58
CA ILE A 234 13.86 4.92 -11.90
C ILE A 234 13.53 6.17 -12.71
N LEU A 235 12.87 7.18 -12.12
CA LEU A 235 12.54 8.44 -12.81
C LEU A 235 13.77 9.21 -13.30
N TYR A 236 14.92 9.05 -12.64
CA TYR A 236 16.16 9.75 -12.98
C TYR A 236 17.02 9.03 -14.03
N PHE A 237 16.96 7.70 -14.09
CA PHE A 237 17.91 6.91 -14.88
C PHE A 237 17.28 5.98 -15.90
N ALA A 238 15.95 5.85 -15.92
CA ALA A 238 15.26 5.01 -16.89
C ALA A 238 14.62 5.86 -18.01
N PRO A 239 14.54 5.31 -19.24
CA PRO A 239 13.81 5.94 -20.32
C PRO A 239 12.32 6.06 -19.96
N PRO A 240 11.63 7.13 -20.39
CA PRO A 240 12.07 8.12 -21.37
C PRO A 240 12.75 9.38 -20.79
N GLN A 241 13.19 9.39 -19.52
CA GLN A 241 13.79 10.58 -18.88
C GLN A 241 15.21 10.36 -18.35
N ASP A 242 15.87 9.33 -18.87
CA ASP A 242 17.32 9.14 -18.73
C ASP A 242 18.14 10.19 -19.50
N SER A 243 17.49 11.01 -20.33
CA SER A 243 18.10 12.16 -21.01
C SER A 243 17.94 13.46 -20.23
N LEU A 244 19.06 14.19 -20.05
CA LEU A 244 19.11 15.49 -19.36
C LEU A 244 18.44 16.64 -20.14
N THR A 245 18.06 16.43 -21.40
CA THR A 245 17.51 17.48 -22.27
C THR A 245 16.00 17.35 -22.47
N GLU A 246 15.33 16.48 -21.72
CA GLU A 246 13.89 16.29 -21.82
C GLU A 246 13.13 17.51 -21.26
N PRO A 247 12.33 18.20 -22.08
CA PRO A 247 11.60 19.39 -21.64
C PRO A 247 10.36 19.02 -20.81
N THR A 248 9.96 17.76 -20.76
CA THR A 248 8.83 17.28 -19.97
C THR A 248 9.26 16.07 -19.16
N VAL A 249 9.04 16.11 -17.84
CA VAL A 249 9.50 15.09 -16.90
C VAL A 249 8.40 14.72 -15.92
N VAL A 250 8.36 13.46 -15.53
CA VAL A 250 7.59 12.95 -14.41
C VAL A 250 8.44 13.06 -13.16
N GLU A 251 7.90 13.69 -12.12
CA GLU A 251 8.58 13.87 -10.84
C GLU A 251 7.78 13.23 -9.70
N PHE A 252 8.52 12.79 -8.69
CA PHE A 252 7.94 12.32 -7.43
C PHE A 252 7.69 13.52 -6.50
N CYS A 253 6.46 13.61 -5.97
CA CYS A 253 6.05 14.65 -5.03
C CYS A 253 6.14 14.16 -3.59
N ASP A 254 7.09 14.65 -2.79
CA ASP A 254 7.24 14.31 -1.36
C ASP A 254 6.14 14.79 -0.42
N ALA A 255 5.17 15.54 -0.94
CA ALA A 255 4.12 16.13 -0.13
C ALA A 255 2.89 15.24 -0.10
N LYS A 256 2.43 14.90 1.11
CA LYS A 256 1.07 14.39 1.31
C LYS A 256 0.07 15.42 0.81
N THR A 257 -0.79 15.03 -0.12
CA THR A 257 -1.74 15.93 -0.76
C THR A 257 -3.15 15.59 -0.30
N ARG A 258 -3.82 16.59 0.28
CA ARG A 258 -5.23 16.46 0.64
C ARG A 258 -6.09 16.66 -0.60
N LEU A 259 -6.70 15.57 -1.08
CA LEU A 259 -7.69 15.58 -2.15
C LEU A 259 -9.07 15.83 -1.54
N ALA A 260 -9.77 16.86 -2.01
CA ALA A 260 -11.13 17.15 -1.57
C ALA A 260 -11.99 17.50 -2.79
N ALA A 261 -13.00 16.67 -3.03
CA ALA A 261 -13.93 16.82 -4.13
C ALA A 261 -15.37 16.71 -3.61
N SER A 262 -16.33 17.10 -4.45
CA SER A 262 -17.75 16.89 -4.20
C SER A 262 -18.34 15.97 -5.26
N THR A 263 -19.25 15.09 -4.86
CA THR A 263 -20.06 14.32 -5.81
C THR A 263 -20.92 15.26 -6.66
N ILE A 264 -21.20 14.89 -7.90
CA ILE A 264 -21.87 15.78 -8.87
C ILE A 264 -23.32 16.06 -8.46
N VAL A 265 -24.06 15.02 -8.08
CA VAL A 265 -25.51 15.10 -7.84
C VAL A 265 -25.81 15.60 -6.43
N GLY A 266 -25.38 14.86 -5.42
CA GLY A 266 -25.66 15.11 -4.00
C GLY A 266 -24.70 16.09 -3.32
N GLN A 267 -23.67 16.57 -4.03
CA GLN A 267 -22.68 17.53 -3.52
C GLN A 267 -22.04 17.07 -2.20
N ARG A 268 -21.91 15.76 -2.02
CA ARG A 268 -21.29 15.16 -0.84
C ARG A 268 -19.78 15.30 -0.93
N SER A 269 -19.16 15.78 0.15
CA SER A 269 -17.70 15.88 0.21
C SER A 269 -17.07 14.49 0.27
N ILE A 270 -16.04 14.29 -0.53
CA ILE A 270 -15.13 13.16 -0.48
C ILE A 270 -13.75 13.74 -0.22
N VAL A 271 -13.11 13.29 0.87
CA VAL A 271 -11.80 13.78 1.29
C VAL A 271 -10.88 12.60 1.52
N ALA A 272 -9.76 12.62 0.83
CA ALA A 272 -8.68 11.67 0.95
C ALA A 272 -7.34 12.40 1.11
N ILE A 273 -6.34 11.69 1.62
CA ILE A 273 -4.97 12.17 1.72
C ILE A 273 -4.11 11.05 1.15
N ASP A 274 -3.39 11.34 0.08
CA ASP A 274 -2.35 10.42 -0.40
C ASP A 274 -1.07 10.58 0.42
N ASP A 275 -0.24 9.53 0.45
CA ASP A 275 1.08 9.62 1.07
C ASP A 275 2.07 10.37 0.17
N SER A 276 1.89 10.25 -1.14
CA SER A 276 2.67 10.93 -2.17
C SER A 276 2.00 10.75 -3.55
N SER A 277 2.54 11.39 -4.58
CA SER A 277 2.08 11.26 -5.96
C SER A 277 3.21 11.44 -6.98
N LEU A 278 2.93 11.08 -8.23
CA LEU A 278 3.71 11.43 -9.40
C LEU A 278 3.03 12.60 -10.13
N CYS A 279 3.79 13.61 -10.52
CA CYS A 279 3.29 14.74 -11.31
C CYS A 279 4.06 14.90 -12.64
N LEU A 280 3.40 15.49 -13.63
CA LEU A 280 4.03 15.88 -14.90
C LEU A 280 4.47 17.34 -14.79
N ARG A 281 5.74 17.60 -15.08
CA ARG A 281 6.28 18.95 -15.20
C ARG A 281 6.83 19.20 -16.59
N ARG A 282 6.74 20.46 -17.02
CA ARG A 282 7.32 20.92 -18.29
C ARG A 282 8.19 22.13 -18.06
N GLN A 283 9.35 22.13 -18.68
CA GLN A 283 10.24 23.27 -18.73
C GLN A 283 9.64 24.34 -19.63
N GLU A 284 9.39 25.52 -19.06
CA GLU A 284 8.98 26.70 -19.77
C GLU A 284 10.15 27.70 -19.90
N PRO A 285 10.37 28.27 -21.10
CA PRO A 285 11.40 29.29 -21.29
C PRO A 285 11.25 30.46 -20.30
N GLY A 286 12.30 30.70 -19.52
CA GLY A 286 12.34 31.81 -18.55
C GLY A 286 11.55 31.60 -17.25
N ARG A 287 10.82 30.48 -17.09
CA ARG A 287 10.04 30.17 -15.87
C ARG A 287 10.49 28.90 -15.15
N GLY A 288 11.38 28.12 -15.75
CA GLY A 288 11.80 26.83 -15.21
C GLY A 288 10.73 25.76 -15.40
N PHE A 289 10.72 24.73 -14.57
CA PHE A 289 9.71 23.67 -14.66
C PHE A 289 8.41 24.10 -13.98
N ILE A 290 7.29 23.98 -14.67
CA ILE A 290 5.93 24.16 -14.13
C ILE A 290 5.18 22.83 -14.09
N ALA A 291 4.21 22.68 -13.18
CA ALA A 291 3.32 21.52 -13.19
C ALA A 291 2.32 21.62 -14.35
N VAL A 292 2.23 20.57 -15.15
CA VAL A 292 1.26 20.42 -16.25
C VAL A 292 0.13 19.50 -15.83
N LYS A 293 0.45 18.45 -15.08
CA LYS A 293 -0.53 17.53 -14.50
C LYS A 293 -0.11 17.23 -13.08
N ASP A 294 -0.92 17.64 -12.11
CA ASP A 294 -0.57 17.49 -10.69
C ASP A 294 -0.52 16.02 -10.26
N ARG A 295 -1.26 15.14 -10.95
CA ARG A 295 -1.41 13.73 -10.59
C ARG A 295 -1.40 12.84 -11.83
N ILE A 296 -0.37 12.00 -11.96
CA ILE A 296 -0.29 10.90 -12.92
C ILE A 296 -0.60 9.58 -12.22
N ALA A 297 -0.06 9.41 -11.01
CA ALA A 297 -0.28 8.26 -10.15
C ALA A 297 -0.23 8.71 -8.68
N LEU A 298 -0.98 8.03 -7.83
CA LEU A 298 -0.94 8.21 -6.37
C LEU A 298 -0.05 7.13 -5.75
N LEU A 299 0.54 7.40 -4.61
CA LEU A 299 1.29 6.43 -3.81
C LEU A 299 0.61 6.30 -2.44
N GLU A 300 0.29 5.06 -2.09
CA GLU A 300 -0.25 4.68 -0.80
C GLU A 300 0.71 3.70 -0.13
N ALA A 301 1.21 4.05 1.06
CA ALA A 301 2.13 3.21 1.82
C ALA A 301 1.42 2.55 3.01
N LYS A 302 1.85 1.34 3.35
CA LYS A 302 1.39 0.63 4.55
C LYS A 302 2.57 0.05 5.32
N THR A 303 2.47 0.14 6.65
CA THR A 303 3.44 -0.47 7.59
C THR A 303 3.65 -1.97 7.35
N GLN A 304 2.56 -2.68 7.05
CA GLN A 304 2.56 -4.14 6.91
C GLN A 304 1.34 -4.60 6.10
N PHE A 305 1.45 -5.78 5.48
CA PHE A 305 0.28 -6.45 4.90
C PHE A 305 -0.81 -6.64 5.94
N GLN A 306 -1.97 -6.06 5.69
CA GLN A 306 -3.10 -6.15 6.60
C GLN A 306 -3.91 -7.45 6.42
N CYS A 307 -3.61 -8.23 5.37
CA CYS A 307 -4.33 -9.45 5.06
C CYS A 307 -3.43 -10.45 4.32
N LEU A 308 -3.40 -11.69 4.81
CA LEU A 308 -2.68 -12.81 4.21
C LEU A 308 -3.67 -13.94 3.94
N GLU A 309 -3.69 -14.47 2.72
CA GLU A 309 -4.50 -15.63 2.33
C GLU A 309 -3.57 -16.74 1.84
N ASN A 310 -3.55 -17.87 2.57
CA ASN A 310 -2.62 -18.98 2.30
C ASN A 310 -1.14 -18.55 2.25
N GLY A 311 -0.74 -17.65 3.16
CA GLY A 311 0.61 -17.08 3.22
C GLY A 311 0.92 -16.09 2.09
N ARG A 312 -0.05 -15.74 1.24
CA ARG A 312 0.12 -14.75 0.18
C ARG A 312 -0.50 -13.41 0.58
N PRO A 313 0.19 -12.29 0.36
CA PRO A 313 -0.36 -10.99 0.65
C PRO A 313 -1.50 -10.65 -0.29
N ILE A 314 -2.62 -10.22 0.31
CA ILE A 314 -3.77 -9.70 -0.41
C ILE A 314 -4.13 -8.33 0.15
N ILE A 315 -4.75 -7.50 -0.68
CA ILE A 315 -5.17 -6.17 -0.26
C ILE A 315 -6.38 -6.33 0.66
N SER A 316 -6.28 -5.79 1.88
CA SER A 316 -7.38 -5.79 2.84
C SER A 316 -8.52 -4.89 2.38
N ASP A 317 -9.71 -5.11 2.91
CA ASP A 317 -10.87 -4.28 2.60
C ASP A 317 -10.68 -2.81 3.01
N SER A 318 -10.04 -2.55 4.15
CA SER A 318 -9.75 -1.19 4.61
C SER A 318 -8.76 -0.48 3.68
N CYS A 319 -7.68 -1.17 3.29
CA CYS A 319 -6.68 -0.60 2.39
C CYS A 319 -7.27 -0.37 0.99
N LEU A 320 -8.05 -1.32 0.47
CA LEU A 320 -8.74 -1.12 -0.80
C LEU A 320 -9.72 0.06 -0.73
N ALA A 321 -10.49 0.18 0.35
CA ALA A 321 -11.48 1.24 0.49
C ALA A 321 -10.84 2.63 0.60
N GLN A 322 -9.68 2.73 1.27
CA GLN A 322 -8.85 3.95 1.31
C GLN A 322 -8.43 4.36 -0.11
N MET A 323 -7.79 3.44 -0.85
CA MET A 323 -7.36 3.71 -2.23
C MET A 323 -8.54 4.01 -3.19
N VAL A 324 -9.72 3.39 -2.98
CA VAL A 324 -10.94 3.73 -3.72
C VAL A 324 -11.36 5.16 -3.44
N CYS A 325 -11.30 5.62 -2.17
CA CYS A 325 -11.61 7.00 -1.81
C CYS A 325 -10.65 7.99 -2.49
N GLU A 326 -9.35 7.71 -2.46
CA GLU A 326 -8.32 8.52 -3.12
C GLU A 326 -8.54 8.59 -4.64
N ALA A 327 -8.72 7.44 -5.29
CA ALA A 327 -8.95 7.36 -6.72
C ALA A 327 -10.24 8.09 -7.13
N LEU A 328 -11.31 7.95 -6.35
CA LEU A 328 -12.57 8.64 -6.59
C LEU A 328 -12.43 10.17 -6.39
N ALA A 329 -11.74 10.62 -5.34
CA ALA A 329 -11.49 12.04 -5.10
C ALA A 329 -10.63 12.66 -6.21
N ALA A 330 -9.56 11.96 -6.62
CA ALA A 330 -8.73 12.37 -7.75
C ALA A 330 -9.56 12.47 -9.02
N ARG A 331 -10.36 11.45 -9.32
CA ARG A 331 -11.21 11.42 -10.51
C ARG A 331 -12.24 12.54 -10.55
N LEU A 332 -12.88 12.87 -9.43
CA LEU A 332 -13.85 13.96 -9.36
C LEU A 332 -13.21 15.32 -9.62
N LEU A 333 -12.00 15.57 -9.12
CA LEU A 333 -11.24 16.79 -9.42
C LEU A 333 -10.89 16.88 -10.91
N ASP A 334 -10.47 15.75 -11.47
CA ASP A 334 -9.99 15.59 -12.83
C ASP A 334 -11.14 15.59 -13.87
N PHE A 335 -12.35 15.19 -13.45
CA PHE A 335 -13.60 15.25 -14.23
C PHE A 335 -13.97 16.68 -14.59
N VAL A 336 -13.85 17.61 -13.64
CA VAL A 336 -14.08 19.05 -13.87
C VAL A 336 -13.11 19.62 -14.91
N GLN A 337 -11.94 18.98 -15.07
CA GLN A 337 -10.88 19.40 -15.99
C GLN A 337 -10.91 18.64 -17.34
N GLY A 338 -11.85 17.71 -17.54
CA GLY A 338 -12.03 16.98 -18.80
C GLY A 338 -10.92 15.96 -19.13
N SER A 339 -10.37 15.29 -18.12
CA SER A 339 -9.20 14.40 -18.27
C SER A 339 -9.53 12.89 -18.20
N HIS A 340 -8.49 12.04 -18.15
CA HIS A 340 -8.58 10.58 -18.30
C HIS A 340 -9.52 9.89 -17.29
N GLN A 341 -10.14 8.79 -17.73
CA GLN A 341 -11.11 8.01 -16.95
C GLN A 341 -10.48 7.05 -15.93
N SER A 342 -9.17 6.86 -15.96
CA SER A 342 -8.47 5.90 -15.10
C SER A 342 -7.48 6.57 -14.16
N VAL A 343 -7.43 6.11 -12.92
CA VAL A 343 -6.48 6.55 -11.90
C VAL A 343 -5.54 5.40 -11.55
N ILE A 344 -4.24 5.67 -11.54
CA ILE A 344 -3.22 4.71 -11.12
C ILE A 344 -2.87 4.95 -9.65
N VAL A 345 -2.86 3.89 -8.86
CA VAL A 345 -2.35 3.92 -7.47
C VAL A 345 -1.22 2.90 -7.35
N ILE A 346 -0.08 3.35 -6.86
CA ILE A 346 1.05 2.51 -6.46
C ILE A 346 0.82 2.20 -4.98
N ASN A 347 0.71 0.93 -4.62
CA ASN A 347 0.60 0.51 -3.23
C ASN A 347 1.91 -0.12 -2.80
N ALA A 348 2.54 0.46 -1.78
CA ALA A 348 3.77 -0.03 -1.18
C ALA A 348 3.49 -0.60 0.21
N THR A 349 4.07 -1.75 0.51
CA THR A 349 3.97 -2.36 1.84
C THR A 349 5.29 -3.02 2.17
N GLN A 350 5.98 -2.52 3.20
CA GLN A 350 7.35 -2.92 3.53
C GLN A 350 8.27 -2.78 2.30
N HIS A 351 8.85 -3.90 1.83
CA HIS A 351 9.70 -3.98 0.65
C HIS A 351 8.99 -4.55 -0.58
N TYR A 352 7.66 -4.54 -0.57
CA TYR A 352 6.83 -4.96 -1.70
C TYR A 352 6.10 -3.78 -2.32
N MET A 353 5.88 -3.86 -3.62
CA MET A 353 5.06 -2.89 -4.37
C MET A 353 4.06 -3.62 -5.26
N CYS A 354 2.86 -3.08 -5.38
CA CYS A 354 1.96 -3.41 -6.47
C CYS A 354 1.36 -2.13 -7.06
N PHE A 355 0.78 -2.28 -8.24
CA PHE A 355 0.14 -1.22 -8.99
C PHE A 355 -1.32 -1.58 -9.19
N LEU A 356 -2.18 -0.58 -9.03
CA LEU A 356 -3.61 -0.67 -9.23
C LEU A 356 -4.05 0.35 -10.28
N GLN A 357 -5.02 -0.06 -11.09
CA GLN A 357 -5.73 0.80 -12.03
C GLN A 357 -7.20 0.82 -11.61
N PHE A 358 -7.71 2.01 -11.34
CA PHE A 358 -9.11 2.27 -11.05
C PHE A 358 -9.75 2.89 -12.30
N ASP A 359 -10.63 2.15 -12.96
CA ASP A 359 -11.40 2.66 -14.09
C ASP A 359 -12.73 3.23 -13.58
N ILE A 360 -12.86 4.54 -13.73
CA ILE A 360 -13.96 5.33 -13.20
C ILE A 360 -14.52 6.16 -14.36
N SER A 361 -15.48 5.57 -15.09
CA SER A 361 -16.03 6.20 -16.29
C SER A 361 -16.79 7.50 -15.98
N ASP A 362 -16.98 8.34 -16.99
CA ASP A 362 -17.77 9.57 -16.84
C ASP A 362 -19.21 9.25 -16.43
N GLU A 363 -19.79 8.19 -17.00
CA GLU A 363 -21.11 7.68 -16.63
C GLU A 363 -21.13 7.27 -15.16
N TYR A 364 -20.15 6.48 -14.70
CA TYR A 364 -20.07 6.12 -13.28
C TYR A 364 -20.05 7.37 -12.37
N ILE A 365 -19.34 8.44 -12.72
CA ILE A 365 -19.29 9.67 -11.93
C ILE A 365 -20.65 10.39 -11.92
N LEU A 366 -21.30 10.49 -13.07
CA LEU A 366 -22.58 11.19 -13.23
C LEU A 366 -23.70 10.51 -12.45
N ASP A 367 -23.71 9.18 -12.41
CA ASP A 367 -24.71 8.37 -11.72
C ASP A 367 -24.15 7.61 -10.51
N PHE A 368 -23.09 8.15 -9.89
CA PHE A 368 -22.42 7.57 -8.72
C PHE A 368 -23.38 7.32 -7.53
N GLU A 369 -24.27 8.29 -7.27
CA GLU A 369 -25.22 8.26 -6.15
C GLU A 369 -26.61 7.73 -6.55
N ASP A 370 -26.79 7.33 -7.81
CA ASP A 370 -28.04 6.72 -8.28
C ASP A 370 -28.08 5.24 -7.90
N GLU A 371 -29.06 4.86 -7.08
CA GLU A 371 -29.27 3.49 -6.62
C GLU A 371 -29.60 2.52 -7.75
N SER A 372 -30.14 3.02 -8.86
CA SER A 372 -30.53 2.25 -10.02
C SER A 372 -29.41 2.07 -11.05
N SER A 373 -28.28 2.76 -10.86
CA SER A 373 -27.20 2.76 -11.85
C SER A 373 -26.50 1.40 -11.93
N ALA A 374 -26.32 0.95 -13.17
CA ALA A 374 -25.65 -0.30 -13.50
C ALA A 374 -24.13 -0.13 -13.68
N ASN A 375 -23.61 1.09 -13.52
CA ASN A 375 -22.19 1.36 -13.71
C ASN A 375 -21.37 0.95 -12.48
N PHE A 376 -20.23 0.33 -12.72
CA PHE A 376 -19.33 -0.16 -11.67
C PHE A 376 -17.97 0.52 -11.76
N LEU A 377 -17.36 0.73 -10.60
CA LEU A 377 -15.95 1.08 -10.52
C LEU A 377 -15.15 -0.21 -10.70
N HIS A 378 -14.27 -0.26 -11.70
CA HIS A 378 -13.44 -1.44 -11.91
C HIS A 378 -12.01 -1.25 -11.38
N VAL A 379 -11.51 -2.26 -10.69
CA VAL A 379 -10.13 -2.28 -10.16
C VAL A 379 -9.35 -3.41 -10.79
N SER A 380 -8.27 -3.09 -11.50
CA SER A 380 -7.27 -4.05 -11.94
C SER A 380 -6.03 -3.91 -11.07
N SER A 381 -5.36 -5.01 -10.76
CA SER A 381 -4.10 -4.96 -10.01
C SER A 381 -3.05 -5.85 -10.65
N THR A 382 -1.80 -5.46 -10.42
CA THR A 382 -0.65 -6.34 -10.62
C THR A 382 -0.49 -7.31 -9.44
N ALA A 383 0.47 -8.23 -9.55
CA ALA A 383 0.95 -8.98 -8.40
C ALA A 383 1.81 -8.09 -7.48
N TRP A 384 2.06 -8.55 -6.26
CA TRP A 384 3.05 -7.93 -5.37
C TRP A 384 4.47 -8.26 -5.84
N TYR A 385 5.28 -7.22 -6.04
CA TYR A 385 6.66 -7.29 -6.48
C TYR A 385 7.61 -7.06 -5.31
N ASP A 386 8.45 -8.05 -5.05
CA ASP A 386 9.47 -8.00 -4.01
C ASP A 386 10.71 -7.24 -4.50
N ILE A 387 10.99 -6.06 -3.92
CA ILE A 387 12.12 -5.21 -4.29
C ILE A 387 13.47 -5.87 -3.93
N SER A 388 13.50 -6.81 -2.98
CA SER A 388 14.71 -7.58 -2.67
C SER A 388 15.09 -8.53 -3.81
N GLN A 389 14.12 -8.94 -4.63
CA GLN A 389 14.32 -9.85 -5.75
C GLN A 389 14.51 -9.09 -7.06
N ARG A 390 15.42 -9.60 -7.90
CA ARG A 390 15.67 -9.04 -9.24
C ARG A 390 14.39 -8.94 -10.06
N SER A 391 13.60 -10.02 -10.08
CA SER A 391 12.34 -10.04 -10.83
C SER A 391 11.36 -8.96 -10.34
N GLY A 392 11.27 -8.72 -9.03
CA GLY A 392 10.39 -7.65 -8.52
C GLY A 392 10.86 -6.26 -8.97
N ARG A 393 12.17 -6.01 -8.93
CA ARG A 393 12.76 -4.76 -9.46
C ARG A 393 12.51 -4.58 -10.95
N GLU A 394 12.61 -5.63 -11.75
CA GLU A 394 12.32 -5.59 -13.21
C GLU A 394 10.86 -5.20 -13.48
N HIS A 395 9.90 -5.78 -12.76
CA HIS A 395 8.47 -5.44 -12.94
C HIS A 395 8.14 -4.02 -12.46
N VAL A 396 8.72 -3.57 -11.34
CA VAL A 396 8.54 -2.21 -10.83
C VAL A 396 9.11 -1.18 -11.81
N LEU A 397 10.32 -1.44 -12.33
CA LEU A 397 10.92 -0.66 -13.40
C LEU A 397 10.00 -0.56 -14.61
N ALA A 398 9.52 -1.68 -15.13
CA ALA A 398 8.68 -1.71 -16.33
C ALA A 398 7.36 -0.94 -16.14
N ASN A 399 6.69 -1.07 -14.99
CA ASN A 399 5.46 -0.32 -14.71
C ASN A 399 5.73 1.19 -14.61
N ILE A 400 6.79 1.61 -13.92
CA ILE A 400 7.13 3.04 -13.79
C ILE A 400 7.53 3.63 -15.15
N CYS A 401 8.32 2.93 -15.96
CA CYS A 401 8.64 3.36 -17.33
C CYS A 401 7.40 3.54 -18.20
N ALA A 402 6.46 2.59 -18.11
CA ALA A 402 5.20 2.70 -18.83
C ALA A 402 4.34 3.88 -18.33
N ILE A 403 4.31 4.14 -17.01
CA ILE A 403 3.64 5.33 -16.44
C ILE A 403 4.26 6.62 -16.99
N MET A 404 5.60 6.70 -17.08
CA MET A 404 6.28 7.87 -17.63
C MET A 404 5.89 8.13 -19.09
N ARG A 405 5.75 7.08 -19.91
CA ARG A 405 5.31 7.22 -21.31
C ARG A 405 3.84 7.57 -21.43
N LEU A 406 2.96 6.91 -20.66
CA LEU A 406 1.54 7.24 -20.61
C LEU A 406 1.31 8.71 -20.25
N ALA A 407 2.08 9.24 -19.30
CA ALA A 407 1.95 10.63 -18.87
C ALA A 407 2.32 11.67 -19.95
N ARG A 408 3.07 11.26 -20.98
CA ARG A 408 3.58 12.12 -22.05
C ARG A 408 2.81 11.97 -23.37
N ALA A 409 2.00 10.92 -23.49
CA ALA A 409 1.12 10.68 -24.62
C ALA A 409 -0.08 11.63 -24.57
#